data_AF-A0AAU8BS56-F1
#
_entry.id   AF-A0AAU8BS56-F1
#
_cell.length_a   1.000
_cell.length_b   1.000
_cell.length_c   1.000
_cell.angle_alpha   90.00
_cell.angle_beta   90.00
_cell.angle_gamma   90.00
#
_symmetry.space_group_name_H-M   'P 1'
#
loop_
_entity.id
_entity.type
_entity.pdbx_description
1 polymer ?
#
loop_
_entity_poly.entity_id
_entity_poly.type
_entity_poly.pdbx_seq_one_letter_code
_entity_poly.pdbx_strand_id
1 'polypeptide(L)'
;MTPLTCSCCGSLFNGIQETTHDDGYGTCSHCVTTVIEPKINQELDKIVTVLEQRGSKDFLESFTAKDQVQKRQFALKCVEKGLINWSFGG
;
A
#
# COMPACT_ATOMS: atom_id res chain seq x y z
N MET A 1 11.38 -10.02 21.14
CA MET A 1 10.03 -10.02 20.56
C MET A 1 9.05 -9.93 21.72
N THR A 2 8.19 -8.93 21.69
CA THR A 2 7.20 -8.68 22.74
C THR A 2 5.83 -9.14 22.21
N PRO A 3 4.98 -9.79 23.03
CA PRO A 3 3.60 -10.05 22.63
C PRO A 3 2.86 -8.71 22.48
N LEU A 4 2.35 -8.46 21.27
CA LEU A 4 1.57 -7.27 20.92
C LEU A 4 0.13 -7.65 20.64
N THR A 5 -0.80 -6.73 20.90
CA THR A 5 -2.20 -6.87 20.53
C THR A 5 -2.43 -6.25 19.16
N CYS A 6 -3.04 -6.99 18.24
CA CYS A 6 -3.32 -6.47 16.91
C CYS A 6 -4.41 -5.40 16.94
N SER A 7 -4.13 -4.18 16.48
CA SER A 7 -5.11 -3.08 16.42
C SER A 7 -6.28 -3.35 15.48
N CYS A 8 -6.10 -4.23 14.48
CA CYS A 8 -7.15 -4.57 13.53
C CYS A 8 -8.13 -5.64 14.04
N CYS A 9 -7.64 -6.67 14.75
CA CYS A 9 -8.45 -7.85 15.10
C CYS A 9 -8.41 -8.25 16.58
N GLY A 10 -7.60 -7.59 17.41
CA GLY A 10 -7.44 -7.88 18.84
C GLY A 10 -6.60 -9.12 19.16
N SER A 11 -6.12 -9.87 18.17
CA SER A 11 -5.31 -11.07 18.40
C SER A 11 -3.90 -10.74 18.92
N LEU A 12 -3.40 -11.57 19.83
CA LEU A 12 -2.01 -11.52 20.26
C LEU A 12 -1.07 -12.09 19.19
N PHE A 13 0.04 -11.40 18.94
CA PHE A 13 1.08 -11.84 18.02
C PHE A 13 2.47 -11.41 18.49
N ASN A 14 3.50 -12.13 18.06
CA ASN A 14 4.89 -11.74 18.33
C ASN A 14 5.33 -10.71 17.30
N GLY A 15 5.73 -9.53 17.76
CA GLY A 15 6.18 -8.44 16.89
C GLY A 15 7.32 -7.62 17.47
N ILE A 16 7.72 -6.63 16.68
CA ILE A 16 8.58 -5.53 17.13
C ILE A 16 7.63 -4.35 17.40
N GLN A 17 7.71 -3.79 18.60
CA GLN A 17 6.98 -2.56 18.91
C GLN A 17 7.67 -1.41 18.17
N GLU A 18 6.97 -0.80 17.22
CA GLU A 18 7.44 0.42 16.56
C GLU A 18 7.02 1.64 17.40
N THR A 19 7.87 2.66 17.47
CA THR A 19 7.64 3.88 18.26
C THR A 19 6.41 4.70 17.80
N THR A 20 5.87 4.36 16.64
CA THR A 20 4.68 4.96 16.02
C THR A 20 3.36 4.33 16.50
N HIS A 21 3.41 3.20 17.21
CA HIS A 21 2.23 2.50 17.69
C HIS A 21 2.01 2.75 19.19
N ASP A 22 0.75 2.70 19.64
CA ASP A 22 0.40 2.72 21.06
C ASP A 22 1.11 1.58 21.80
N ASP A 23 1.52 1.83 23.04
CA ASP A 23 2.27 0.86 23.85
C ASP A 23 1.53 -0.49 23.92
N GLY A 24 2.20 -1.56 23.46
CA GLY A 24 1.64 -2.92 23.45
C GLY A 24 0.74 -3.26 22.24
N TYR A 25 0.59 -2.36 21.26
CA TYR A 25 -0.22 -2.58 20.06
C TYR A 25 0.62 -2.68 18.77
N GLY A 26 0.07 -3.32 17.74
CA GLY A 26 0.64 -3.36 16.40
C GLY A 26 -0.29 -4.01 15.37
N THR A 27 0.21 -4.34 14.18
CA THR A 27 -0.58 -5.05 13.16
C THR A 27 0.00 -6.44 12.91
N CYS A 28 -0.80 -7.49 13.10
CA CYS A 28 -0.36 -8.85 12.84
C CYS A 28 -0.25 -9.14 11.34
N SER A 29 0.63 -10.06 10.94
CA SER A 29 0.84 -10.43 9.53
C SER A 29 -0.45 -10.89 8.82
N HIS A 30 -1.38 -11.50 9.55
CA HIS A 30 -2.69 -11.86 9.02
C HIS A 30 -3.50 -10.63 8.62
N CYS A 31 -3.58 -9.60 9.45
CA CYS A 31 -4.30 -8.37 9.12
C CYS A 31 -3.56 -7.52 8.08
N VAL A 32 -2.22 -7.56 8.06
CA VAL A 32 -1.43 -6.96 6.98
C VAL A 32 -1.87 -7.57 5.65
N THR A 33 -1.86 -8.90 5.53
CA THR A 33 -2.17 -9.59 4.26
C THR A 33 -3.65 -9.59 3.88
N THR A 34 -4.57 -9.63 4.85
CA THR A 34 -6.01 -9.76 4.58
C THR A 34 -6.78 -8.44 4.59
N VAL A 35 -6.27 -7.42 5.27
CA VAL A 35 -6.98 -6.12 5.41
C VAL A 35 -6.18 -4.99 4.80
N ILE A 36 -4.89 -4.86 5.12
CA ILE A 36 -4.09 -3.70 4.71
C ILE A 36 -3.63 -3.81 3.26
N GLU A 37 -2.95 -4.89 2.89
CA GLU A 37 -2.42 -5.11 1.54
C GLU A 37 -3.51 -5.02 0.46
N PRO A 38 -4.72 -5.61 0.63
CA PRO A 38 -5.78 -5.46 -0.35
C PRO A 38 -6.25 -4.00 -0.50
N LYS A 39 -6.37 -3.25 0.60
CA LYS A 39 -6.73 -1.82 0.55
C LYS A 39 -5.66 -1.00 -0.16
N ILE A 40 -4.38 -1.21 0.16
CA ILE A 40 -3.27 -0.53 -0.52
C ILE A 40 -3.28 -0.87 -2.02
N ASN A 41 -3.43 -2.14 -2.38
CA ASN A 41 -3.48 -2.56 -3.77
C ASN A 41 -4.65 -1.93 -4.53
N GLN A 42 -5.83 -1.81 -3.91
CA GLN A 42 -6.98 -1.11 -4.49
C GLN A 42 -6.71 0.37 -4.73
N GLU A 43 -6.05 1.06 -3.79
CA GLU A 43 -5.67 2.46 -3.97
C GLU A 43 -4.61 2.63 -5.06
N LEU A 44 -3.62 1.74 -5.12
CA LEU A 44 -2.62 1.73 -6.20
C LEU A 44 -3.27 1.47 -7.56
N ASP A 45 -4.28 0.60 -7.65
CA ASP A 45 -5.02 0.36 -8.89
C ASP A 45 -5.75 1.63 -9.36
N LYS A 46 -6.33 2.43 -8.45
CA LYS A 46 -6.93 3.72 -8.80
C LYS A 46 -5.89 4.68 -9.38
N ILE A 47 -4.70 4.75 -8.79
CA ILE A 47 -3.60 5.58 -9.29
C ILE A 47 -3.15 5.09 -10.67
N VAL A 48 -3.05 3.77 -10.88
CA VAL A 48 -2.74 3.18 -12.19
C VAL A 48 -3.76 3.63 -13.23
N THR A 49 -5.07 3.59 -12.92
CA THR A 49 -6.11 4.08 -13.84
C THR A 49 -5.93 5.57 -14.16
N VAL A 50 -5.60 6.41 -13.18
CA VAL A 50 -5.35 7.84 -13.42
C VAL A 50 -4.13 8.05 -14.33
N LEU A 51 -3.06 7.28 -14.13
CA LEU A 51 -1.88 7.28 -14.98
C LEU A 51 -2.20 6.84 -16.41
N GLU A 52 -3.06 5.83 -16.58
CA GLU A 52 -3.51 5.34 -17.88
C GLU A 52 -4.38 6.38 -18.63
N GLN A 53 -5.16 7.18 -17.90
CA GLN A 53 -6.01 8.22 -18.49
C GLN A 53 -5.26 9.51 -18.85
N ARG A 54 -4.21 9.85 -18.10
CA ARG A 54 -3.48 11.13 -18.24
C ARG A 54 -2.11 11.00 -18.90
N GLY A 55 -1.66 9.78 -19.16
CA GLY A 55 -0.37 9.51 -19.79
C GLY A 55 -0.30 9.99 -21.24
N SER A 56 0.90 10.38 -21.68
CA SER A 56 1.16 10.58 -23.11
C SER A 56 1.15 9.25 -23.84
N LYS A 57 0.91 9.27 -25.16
CA LYS A 57 0.83 8.04 -25.98
C LYS A 57 2.07 7.16 -25.82
N ASP A 58 3.27 7.75 -25.92
CA ASP A 58 4.54 7.02 -25.80
C ASP A 58 4.73 6.40 -24.41
N PHE A 59 4.29 7.10 -23.36
CA PHE A 59 4.30 6.57 -22.00
C PHE A 59 3.33 5.38 -21.87
N LEU A 60 2.10 5.53 -22.38
CA LEU A 60 1.06 4.50 -22.30
C LEU A 60 1.44 3.23 -23.04
N GLU A 61 2.13 3.32 -24.19
CA GLU A 61 2.63 2.13 -24.91
C GLU A 61 3.59 1.31 -24.03
N SER A 62 4.51 1.98 -23.34
CA SER A 62 5.45 1.30 -22.44
C SER A 62 4.83 0.86 -21.10
N PHE A 63 3.79 1.56 -20.64
CA PHE A 63 3.16 1.34 -19.35
C PHE A 63 2.10 0.23 -19.40
N THR A 64 1.31 0.18 -20.47
CA THR A 64 0.28 -0.85 -20.66
C THR A 64 0.88 -2.25 -20.91
N ALA A 65 2.09 -2.32 -21.46
CA ALA A 65 2.84 -3.56 -21.64
C ALA A 65 3.38 -4.18 -20.33
N LYS A 66 3.32 -3.45 -19.21
CA LYS A 66 3.74 -3.94 -17.89
C LYS A 66 2.66 -4.80 -17.24
N ASP A 67 3.08 -5.77 -16.43
CA ASP A 67 2.15 -6.52 -15.59
C ASP A 67 1.56 -5.64 -14.46
N GLN A 68 0.46 -6.11 -13.85
CA GLN A 68 -0.25 -5.33 -12.83
C GLN A 68 0.62 -5.04 -11.60
N VAL A 69 1.54 -5.93 -11.23
CA VAL A 69 2.43 -5.75 -10.07
C VAL A 69 3.42 -4.61 -10.37
N GLN A 70 4.01 -4.60 -11.56
CA GLN A 70 4.90 -3.55 -12.03
C GLN A 70 4.18 -2.21 -12.15
N LYS A 71 2.92 -2.20 -12.61
CA LYS A 71 2.09 -0.99 -12.65
C LYS A 71 1.86 -0.42 -11.25
N ARG A 72 1.51 -1.27 -10.28
CA ARG A 72 1.33 -0.86 -8.87
C ARG A 72 2.64 -0.36 -8.23
N GLN A 73 3.76 -1.02 -8.48
CA GLN A 73 5.08 -0.56 -8.01
C GLN A 73 5.45 0.81 -8.60
N PHE A 74 5.11 1.05 -9.86
CA PHE A 74 5.32 2.35 -10.48
C PHE A 74 4.41 3.41 -9.86
N ALA A 75 3.13 3.12 -9.66
CA ALA A 75 2.19 4.00 -8.96
C ALA A 75 2.68 4.38 -7.55
N LEU A 76 3.18 3.40 -6.79
CA LEU A 76 3.76 3.65 -5.47
C LEU A 76 4.96 4.61 -5.55
N LYS A 77 5.90 4.36 -6.48
CA LYS A 77 7.05 5.24 -6.71
C LYS A 77 6.65 6.66 -7.12
N CYS A 78 5.56 6.82 -7.87
CA CYS A 78 5.03 8.14 -8.23
C CYS A 78 4.52 8.90 -7.00
N VAL A 79 3.86 8.21 -6.07
CA VAL A 79 3.42 8.80 -4.80
C VAL A 79 4.62 9.13 -3.91
N GLU A 80 5.56 8.21 -3.73
CA GLU A 80 6.77 8.41 -2.92
C GLU A 80 7.62 9.59 -3.41
N LYS A 81 7.69 9.80 -4.73
CA LYS A 81 8.40 10.92 -5.35
C LYS A 81 7.61 12.23 -5.37
N GLY A 82 6.38 12.24 -4.85
CA GLY A 82 5.50 13.41 -4.86
C GLY A 82 5.01 13.82 -6.25
N LEU A 83 5.11 12.93 -7.25
CA LEU A 83 4.60 13.17 -8.61
C LEU A 83 3.07 13.09 -8.66
N ILE A 84 2.49 12.32 -7.75
CA ILE A 84 1.05 12.21 -7.54
C ILE A 84 0.77 12.49 -6.08
N ASN A 85 -0.01 13.53 -5.81
CA ASN A 85 -0.51 13.78 -4.47
C ASN A 85 -1.73 12.88 -4.24
N TRP A 86 -1.51 11.75 -3.57
CA TRP A 86 -2.53 10.78 -3.22
C TRP A 86 -2.59 10.61 -1.71
N SER A 87 -3.77 10.78 -1.12
CA SER A 87 -4.00 10.46 0.28
C SER A 87 -4.65 9.09 0.35
N PHE A 88 -3.94 8.13 0.95
CA PHE A 88 -4.56 6.87 1.35
C PHE A 88 -5.53 7.19 2.47
N GLY A 89 -6.84 7.14 2.19
CA GLY A 89 -7.88 7.43 3.17
C GLY A 89 -7.68 6.56 4.42
N GLY A 90 -7.51 7.21 5.57
CA GLY A 90 -7.44 6.58 6.89
C GLY A 90 -8.79 6.03 7.33
#